data_AF-A0A1C6J8Y9-F1
#
_entry.id   AF-A0A1C6J8Y9-F1
#
_cell.length_a   1.000
_cell.length_b   1.000
_cell.length_c   1.000
_cell.angle_alpha   90.00
_cell.angle_beta   90.00
_cell.angle_gamma   90.00
#
_symmetry.space_group_name_H-M   'P 1'
#
loop_
_entity.id
_entity.type
_entity.pdbx_description
1 polymer ?
#
loop_
_entity_poly.entity_id
_entity_poly.type
_entity_poly.pdbx_seq_one_letter_code
_entity_poly.pdbx_strand_id
1 'polypeptide(L)'
;MKVREVITIKEWVDGSGYNYEETYSDKLVDVDVEEEVQENFDWDWWEKDNPVKGNEDLRIIVEYYRVSDDTMIAKFEAWQSEI
;
A
#
# COMPACT_ATOMS: atom_id res chain seq x y z
N MET A 1 -10.46 -15.73 8.40
CA MET A 1 -9.31 -16.33 7.69
C MET A 1 -8.13 -15.37 7.70
N LYS A 2 -6.94 -15.78 7.24
CA LYS A 2 -5.76 -14.89 7.17
C LYS A 2 -5.35 -14.60 5.74
N VAL A 3 -5.00 -13.34 5.49
CA VAL A 3 -4.37 -12.87 4.26
C VAL A 3 -3.06 -12.15 4.59
N ARG A 4 -2.11 -12.12 3.65
CA ARG A 4 -0.86 -11.37 3.79
C ARG A 4 -1.05 -9.98 3.21
N GLU A 5 -0.85 -8.95 4.01
CA GLU A 5 -0.85 -7.54 3.62
C GLU A 5 0.60 -7.08 3.43
N VAL A 6 0.91 -6.55 2.26
CA VAL A 6 2.19 -5.95 1.92
C VAL A 6 1.96 -4.49 1.54
N ILE A 7 2.60 -3.58 2.25
CA ILE A 7 2.56 -2.14 1.99
C ILE A 7 3.92 -1.71 1.49
N THR A 8 3.95 -1.16 0.28
CA THR A 8 5.16 -0.64 -0.37
C THR A 8 5.02 0.86 -0.58
N ILE A 9 6.04 1.62 -0.17
CA ILE A 9 6.14 3.06 -0.43
C ILE A 9 7.20 3.26 -1.49
N LYS A 10 6.86 4.02 -2.54
CA LYS A 10 7.80 4.41 -3.60
C LYS A 10 7.90 5.93 -3.65
N GLU A 11 9.11 6.47 -3.59
CA GLU A 11 9.36 7.90 -3.79
C GLU A 11 9.52 8.20 -5.27
N TRP A 12 8.80 9.22 -5.73
CA TRP A 12 8.85 9.70 -7.10
C TRP A 12 9.25 11.17 -7.13
N VAL A 13 10.27 11.49 -7.92
CA VAL A 13 10.68 12.88 -8.15
C VAL A 13 10.24 13.28 -9.56
N ASP A 14 9.42 14.33 -9.67
CA ASP A 14 8.95 14.80 -10.98
C ASP A 14 10.14 15.09 -11.92
N GLY A 15 10.04 14.59 -13.15
CA GLY A 15 11.08 14.70 -14.17
C GLY A 15 12.33 13.81 -13.99
N SER A 16 12.51 13.13 -12.85
CA SER A 16 13.68 12.24 -12.61
C SER A 16 13.29 10.76 -12.50
N GLY A 17 12.01 10.47 -12.27
CA GLY A 17 11.48 9.11 -12.15
C GLY A 17 11.54 8.58 -10.72
N TYR A 18 11.51 7.25 -10.60
CA TYR A 18 11.55 6.53 -9.34
C TYR A 18 12.93 6.64 -8.67
N ASN A 19 12.94 7.06 -7.40
CA ASN A 19 14.17 7.36 -6.65
C ASN A 19 14.42 6.34 -5.52
N TYR A 20 13.35 5.85 -4.88
CA TYR A 20 13.43 5.03 -3.67
C TYR A 20 12.21 4.11 -3.51
N GLU A 21 12.40 2.94 -2.90
CA GLU A 21 11.34 2.01 -2.49
C GLU A 21 11.68 1.31 -1.19
N GLU A 22 10.64 1.18 -0.37
CA GLU A 22 10.70 0.41 0.86
C GLU A 22 9.41 -0.37 1.09
N THR A 23 9.54 -1.50 1.78
CA THR A 23 8.40 -2.22 2.36
C THR A 23 8.10 -1.62 3.73
N TYR A 24 7.01 -0.87 3.81
CA TYR A 24 6.53 -0.25 5.04
C TYR A 24 5.97 -1.29 6.01
N SER A 25 5.25 -2.29 5.50
CA SER A 25 4.64 -3.36 6.29
C SER A 25 4.54 -4.64 5.47
N ASP A 26 4.78 -5.78 6.11
CA ASP A 26 4.53 -7.12 5.58
C ASP A 26 4.04 -7.99 6.75
N LYS A 27 2.73 -8.23 6.82
CA LYS A 27 2.11 -8.89 7.96
C LYS A 27 0.91 -9.74 7.55
N LEU A 28 0.54 -10.66 8.43
CA LEU A 28 -0.73 -11.38 8.31
C LEU A 28 -1.84 -10.62 9.04
N VAL A 29 -2.96 -10.43 8.35
CA VAL A 29 -4.17 -9.81 8.89
C VAL A 29 -5.32 -10.82 8.89
N ASP A 30 -6.15 -10.77 9.94
CA ASP A 30 -7.34 -11.58 10.06
C ASP A 30 -8.52 -10.84 9.41
N VAL A 31 -9.24 -11.53 8.51
CA VAL A 31 -10.40 -11.03 7.75
C VAL A 31 -11.51 -12.08 7.80
N ASP A 32 -12.79 -11.70 7.76
CA ASP A 32 -13.88 -12.67 7.81
C ASP A 32 -13.98 -13.47 6.49
N VAL A 33 -13.87 -12.77 5.34
CA VAL A 33 -13.85 -13.32 3.97
C VAL A 33 -12.86 -12.56 3.08
N GLU A 34 -12.47 -13.12 1.93
CA GLU A 34 -11.49 -12.47 1.02
C GLU A 34 -12.04 -11.18 0.40
N GLU A 35 -13.33 -11.15 0.09
CA GLU A 35 -14.02 -10.00 -0.51
C GLU A 35 -14.03 -8.77 0.41
N GLU A 36 -13.94 -8.97 1.72
CA GLU A 36 -13.94 -7.88 2.71
C GLU A 36 -12.78 -6.92 2.50
N VAL A 37 -11.63 -7.44 2.07
CA VAL A 37 -10.42 -6.67 1.76
C VAL A 37 -10.68 -5.68 0.62
N GLN A 38 -11.53 -6.05 -0.34
CA GLN A 38 -11.87 -5.20 -1.48
C GLN A 38 -12.89 -4.12 -1.13
N GLU A 39 -13.90 -4.48 -0.34
CA GLU A 39 -15.05 -3.61 -0.05
C GLU A 39 -14.80 -2.61 1.09
N ASN A 40 -13.94 -2.97 2.05
CA ASN A 40 -13.72 -2.17 3.27
C ASN A 40 -12.33 -1.51 3.34
N PHE A 41 -11.58 -1.50 2.24
CA PHE A 41 -10.29 -0.82 2.23
C PHE A 41 -10.46 0.70 2.33
N ASP A 42 -9.65 1.31 3.19
CA ASP A 42 -9.57 2.75 3.36
C ASP A 42 -8.15 3.20 3.74
N TRP A 43 -7.88 4.49 3.55
CA TRP A 43 -6.57 5.10 3.81
C TRP A 43 -6.45 5.72 5.21
N ASP A 44 -7.43 5.56 6.10
CA ASP A 44 -7.44 6.11 7.46
C ASP A 44 -6.20 5.75 8.32
N TRP A 45 -5.48 4.67 7.97
CA TRP A 45 -4.23 4.27 8.64
C TRP A 45 -2.99 5.06 8.17
N TRP A 46 -3.08 5.72 7.01
CA TRP A 46 -1.97 6.48 6.45
C TRP A 46 -1.91 7.88 7.05
N GLU A 47 -0.95 8.10 7.94
CA GLU A 47 -0.64 9.44 8.42
C GLU A 47 0.35 10.10 7.46
N LYS A 48 0.08 11.35 7.06
CA LYS A 48 0.97 12.19 6.23
C LYS A 48 2.21 12.66 7.01
N ASP A 49 2.83 11.77 7.78
CA ASP A 49 3.93 12.11 8.70
C ASP A 49 5.28 12.21 7.98
N ASN A 50 5.34 11.82 6.70
CA ASN A 50 6.47 12.09 5.82
C ASN A 50 6.13 13.27 4.88
N PRO A 51 6.42 14.53 5.28
CA PRO A 51 6.28 15.67 4.38
C PRO A 51 7.34 15.55 3.29
N VAL A 52 6.91 15.04 2.15
CA VAL A 52 7.70 15.01 0.92
C VAL A 52 8.05 16.44 0.52
N LYS A 53 9.30 16.73 0.15
CA LYS A 53 9.79 18.10 -0.02
C LYS A 53 9.82 18.49 -1.48
N GLY A 54 9.28 19.65 -1.82
CA GLY A 54 9.42 20.21 -3.17
C GLY A 54 8.55 19.48 -4.20
N ASN A 55 9.16 18.84 -5.20
CA ASN A 55 8.47 18.20 -6.34
C ASN A 55 8.40 16.66 -6.22
N GLU A 56 8.59 16.11 -5.02
CA GLU A 56 8.55 14.68 -4.79
C GLU A 56 7.17 14.30 -4.23
N ASP A 57 6.70 13.10 -4.57
CA ASP A 57 5.47 12.50 -4.05
C ASP A 57 5.71 11.04 -3.71
N LEU A 58 4.94 10.48 -2.78
CA LEU A 58 5.00 9.06 -2.44
C LEU A 58 3.86 8.32 -3.12
N ARG A 59 4.18 7.26 -3.84
CA ARG A 59 3.20 6.27 -4.29
C ARG A 59 3.11 5.17 -3.26
N ILE A 60 1.95 5.05 -2.62
CA ILE A 60 1.69 4.04 -1.61
C ILE A 60 0.90 2.92 -2.28
N ILE A 61 1.38 1.69 -2.13
CA ILE A 61 0.79 0.50 -2.73
C ILE A 61 0.50 -0.49 -1.61
N VAL A 62 -0.76 -0.92 -1.51
CA VAL A 62 -1.20 -1.97 -0.58
C VAL A 62 -1.64 -3.17 -1.39
N GLU A 63 -1.01 -4.30 -1.16
CA GLU A 63 -1.30 -5.56 -1.84
C GLU A 63 -1.69 -6.62 -0.81
N TYR A 64 -2.75 -7.36 -1.11
CA TYR A 64 -3.23 -8.46 -0.29
C TYR A 64 -3.09 -9.77 -1.03
N TYR A 65 -2.56 -10.79 -0.36
CA TYR A 65 -2.32 -12.11 -0.93
C TYR A 65 -2.95 -13.21 -0.10
N ARG A 66 -3.45 -14.24 -0.79
CA ARG A 66 -3.92 -15.47 -0.15
C ARG A 66 -2.72 -16.25 0.39
N VAL A 67 -2.76 -16.61 1.67
CA VAL A 67 -1.64 -17.30 2.33
C VAL A 67 -1.35 -18.69 1.75
N SER A 68 -2.37 -19.38 1.22
CA SER A 68 -2.21 -20.77 0.75
C SER A 68 -1.42 -20.92 -0.54
N ASP A 69 -1.50 -19.94 -1.43
CA ASP A 69 -0.98 -20.04 -2.80
C ASP A 69 -0.33 -18.73 -3.30
N ASP A 70 -0.23 -17.71 -2.44
CA ASP A 70 0.32 -16.38 -2.74
C ASP A 70 -0.41 -15.67 -3.91
N THR A 71 -1.66 -16.04 -4.18
CA THR A 71 -2.49 -15.36 -5.18
C THR A 71 -2.85 -13.96 -4.68
N MET A 72 -2.62 -12.94 -5.50
CA MET A 72 -3.06 -11.58 -5.20
C MET A 72 -4.58 -11.50 -5.20
N ILE A 73 -5.14 -11.03 -4.09
CA ILE A 73 -6.58 -10.87 -3.83
C ILE A 73 -7.00 -9.44 -4.18
N ALA A 74 -6.22 -8.46 -3.78
CA ALA A 74 -6.53 -7.05 -3.96
C ALA A 74 -5.26 -6.22 -4.07
N LYS A 75 -5.36 -5.09 -4.78
CA LYS A 75 -4.32 -4.09 -4.88
C LYS A 75 -4.95 -2.71 -4.85
N PHE A 76 -4.41 -1.85 -4.00
CA PHE A 76 -4.76 -0.44 -3.91
C PHE A 76 -3.50 0.39 -4.10
N GLU A 77 -3.62 1.47 -4.85
CA GLU A 77 -2.54 2.41 -5.04
C GLU A 77 -3.08 3.83 -5.10
N ALA A 78 -2.37 4.74 -4.43
CA ALA A 78 -2.65 6.17 -4.48
C ALA A 78 -1.36 6.95 -4.32
N TRP A 79 -1.36 8.18 -4.82
CA TRP A 79 -0.35 9.15 -4.43
C TRP A 79 -0.67 9.69 -3.04
N GLN A 80 0.35 9.97 -2.20
CA GLN A 80 0.16 10.57 -0.89
C GLN A 80 -0.60 11.90 -0.99
N SER A 81 -0.44 12.63 -2.10
CA SER A 81 -1.17 13.86 -2.38
C SER A 81 -2.68 13.67 -2.65
N GLU A 82 -3.11 12.45 -2.99
CA GLU A 82 -4.51 12.09 -3.30
C GLU A 82 -5.27 11.45 -2.13
N ILE A 83 -4.54 10.95 -1.13
CA ILE A 83 -5.06 10.47 0.15
C ILE A 83 -5.42 11.66 1.04
#